data_AF-A0A0V0QUD8-F1
#
_entry.id   AF-A0A0V0QUD8-F1
#
_cell.length_a   1.000
_cell.length_b   1.000
_cell.length_c   1.000
_cell.angle_alpha   90.00
_cell.angle_beta   90.00
_cell.angle_gamma   90.00
#
_symmetry.space_group_name_H-M   'P 1'
#
loop_
_entity.id
_entity.type
_entity.pdbx_description
1 polymer ?
#
loop_
_entity_poly.entity_id
_entity_poly.type
_entity_poly.pdbx_seq_one_letter_code
_entity_poly.pdbx_strand_id
1 'polypeptide(L)'
;MINVSLLKLNNILFAIENIKELVQFDKVVICENQDLFLKIRNVMNLVIKNNEISYNNIIENINKYSDMFQFQEIIEIIIDDSKIIENVYEYQDKSFNSLFQFQKIQNFIINSLNFQDNINQNFGNIDFYQVSNIEINESNFTNNFLDNGYGAALYIYQGNQIIINNCNFEQNKAQIGGAVYAEIIFNFLLKNSKFDKNEENTSGGSIIISKSQKIELKNLIIKQSYAYSGGRVYMIQSNEIELNEIYFSNNRAFSQGGCLYLHNIQDIFLAKVIFSDNYSDLTQGGYLIQDSQNIYFYGCLFQNNTAFLRSGAGQGYNLINILFEKCDFKKNKAISYSSGAQQFNNPKILQILDCLYQENETPLEGSSLNIKQSLDEILILGTVFKGGYNLKLGGFICLGLLENSFDWK
;
A
#
# COMPACT_ATOMS: atom_id res chain seq x y z
N MET A 1 -2.90 -2.17 40.05
CA MET A 1 -2.04 -1.54 39.02
C MET A 1 -0.62 -1.88 39.40
N ILE A 2 0.07 -2.62 38.54
CA ILE A 2 1.48 -2.95 38.70
C ILE A 2 2.25 -1.92 37.88
N ASN A 3 2.90 -0.98 38.56
CA ASN A 3 3.78 -0.03 37.90
C ASN A 3 5.24 -0.48 38.02
N VAL A 4 5.90 -0.68 36.89
CA VAL A 4 7.31 -1.02 36.79
C VAL A 4 8.05 0.20 36.23
N SER A 5 8.70 0.94 37.12
CA SER A 5 9.39 2.18 36.77
C SER A 5 10.61 1.96 35.86
N LEU A 6 11.28 0.80 36.01
CA LEU A 6 12.38 0.38 35.15
C LEU A 6 12.46 -1.15 35.08
N LEU A 7 12.26 -1.71 33.89
CA LEU A 7 12.55 -3.11 33.59
C LEU A 7 13.89 -3.20 32.85
N LYS A 8 14.91 -3.80 33.49
CA LYS A 8 16.16 -4.18 32.82
C LYS A 8 16.14 -5.65 32.46
N LEU A 9 16.20 -5.96 31.17
CA LEU A 9 16.24 -7.33 30.67
C LEU A 9 17.70 -7.79 30.54
N ASN A 10 18.10 -8.73 31.41
CA ASN A 10 19.45 -9.31 31.49
C ASN A 10 19.48 -10.84 31.36
N ASN A 11 18.32 -11.47 31.05
CA ASN A 11 18.15 -12.92 30.96
C ASN A 11 17.40 -13.29 29.67
N ILE A 12 17.88 -14.31 28.94
CA ILE A 12 17.40 -14.82 27.64
C ILE A 12 15.87 -14.89 27.48
N LEU A 13 15.11 -15.21 28.53
CA LEU A 13 13.65 -15.25 28.48
C LEU A 13 13.05 -14.58 29.71
N PHE A 14 12.24 -13.54 29.49
CA PHE A 14 11.43 -12.92 30.53
C PHE A 14 9.95 -13.01 30.13
N ALA A 15 9.12 -13.57 31.01
CA ALA A 15 7.70 -13.80 30.75
C ALA A 15 6.82 -13.17 31.84
N ILE A 16 5.78 -12.47 31.41
CA ILE A 16 4.70 -11.96 32.26
C ILE A 16 3.40 -12.65 31.82
N GLU A 17 2.75 -13.36 32.74
CA GLU A 17 1.57 -14.15 32.41
C GLU A 17 0.45 -14.01 33.45
N ASN A 18 -0.79 -14.05 32.99
CA ASN A 18 -2.01 -14.19 33.80
C ASN A 18 -2.26 -13.03 34.79
N ILE A 19 -2.04 -11.79 34.34
CA ILE A 19 -2.26 -10.59 35.15
C ILE A 19 -3.62 -9.96 34.82
N LYS A 20 -4.52 -9.91 35.81
CA LYS A 20 -5.84 -9.29 35.68
C LYS A 20 -5.85 -7.78 35.94
N GLU A 21 -4.75 -7.21 36.42
CA GLU A 21 -4.60 -5.79 36.67
C GLU A 21 -3.89 -5.07 35.51
N LEU A 22 -3.99 -3.74 35.46
CA LEU A 22 -3.17 -2.91 34.57
C LEU A 22 -1.68 -3.10 34.89
N VAL A 23 -0.89 -3.39 33.87
CA VAL A 23 0.58 -3.40 33.91
C VAL A 23 1.09 -2.17 33.16
N GLN A 24 1.92 -1.37 33.80
CA GLN A 24 2.54 -0.19 33.20
C GLN A 24 4.07 -0.29 33.27
N PHE A 25 4.73 -0.01 32.15
CA PHE A 25 6.17 0.15 32.05
C PHE A 25 6.51 1.60 31.70
N ASP A 26 7.13 2.30 32.65
CA ASP A 26 7.62 3.67 32.43
C ASP A 26 8.97 3.69 31.69
N LYS A 27 9.77 2.62 31.82
CA LYS A 27 11.01 2.43 31.08
C LYS A 27 11.41 0.95 30.98
N VAL A 28 11.72 0.47 29.79
CA VAL A 28 12.24 -0.86 29.47
C VAL A 28 13.59 -0.64 28.79
N VAL A 29 14.65 -1.19 29.39
CA VAL A 29 16.01 -1.13 28.84
C VAL A 29 16.49 -2.56 28.58
N ILE A 30 16.85 -2.82 27.33
CA ILE A 30 17.51 -4.05 26.91
C ILE A 30 19.03 -3.80 27.02
N CYS A 31 19.76 -4.67 27.71
CA CYS A 31 21.22 -4.53 27.85
C CYS A 31 21.97 -5.27 26.71
N GLU A 32 23.10 -4.71 26.30
CA GLU A 32 23.82 -4.94 25.02
C GLU A 32 24.33 -6.35 24.67
N ASN A 33 24.01 -7.43 25.40
CA ASN A 33 24.77 -8.69 25.29
C ASN A 33 24.00 -10.02 25.40
N GLN A 34 22.69 -10.07 25.16
CA GLN A 34 21.97 -11.37 25.23
C GLN A 34 20.85 -11.53 24.21
N ASP A 35 20.65 -12.78 23.79
CA ASP A 35 19.53 -13.27 22.98
C ASP A 35 18.22 -13.14 23.77
N LEU A 36 17.64 -11.94 23.83
CA LEU A 36 16.54 -11.61 24.75
C LEU A 36 15.17 -11.75 24.08
N PHE A 37 14.28 -12.50 24.73
CA PHE A 37 12.86 -12.61 24.38
C PHE A 37 11.98 -12.10 25.52
N LEU A 38 11.15 -11.09 25.23
CA LEU A 38 10.09 -10.65 26.14
C LEU A 38 8.76 -11.28 25.68
N LYS A 39 8.09 -12.00 26.57
CA LYS A 39 6.76 -12.55 26.32
C LYS A 39 5.76 -12.02 27.33
N ILE A 40 4.67 -11.44 26.86
CA ILE A 40 3.56 -10.99 27.72
C ILE A 40 2.29 -11.69 27.26
N ARG A 41 1.64 -12.43 28.15
CA ARG A 41 0.43 -13.20 27.84
C ARG A 41 -0.67 -13.03 28.87
N ASN A 42 -1.93 -13.11 28.44
CA ASN A 42 -3.09 -13.11 29.33
C ASN A 42 -3.06 -11.92 30.30
N VAL A 43 -2.76 -10.74 29.78
CA VAL A 43 -2.78 -9.47 30.51
C VAL A 43 -4.03 -8.69 30.09
N MET A 44 -4.73 -8.07 31.03
CA MET A 44 -5.91 -7.27 30.67
C MET A 44 -5.48 -6.03 29.88
N ASN A 45 -4.72 -5.13 30.51
CA ASN A 45 -4.28 -3.88 29.91
C ASN A 45 -2.77 -3.71 30.12
N LEU A 46 -2.07 -3.29 29.06
CA LEU A 46 -0.64 -3.05 29.04
C LEU A 46 -0.36 -1.64 28.51
N VAL A 47 0.37 -0.85 29.29
CA VAL A 47 0.77 0.50 28.90
C VAL A 47 2.29 0.62 28.91
N ILE A 48 2.86 1.06 27.80
CA ILE A 48 4.30 1.25 27.59
C ILE A 48 4.50 2.71 27.18
N LYS A 49 5.12 3.54 28.03
CA LYS A 49 5.31 4.98 27.74
C LYS A 49 6.74 5.44 27.94
N ASN A 50 7.21 6.40 27.13
CA ASN A 50 8.53 7.03 27.28
C ASN A 50 9.71 6.04 27.25
N ASN A 51 9.59 4.97 26.47
CA ASN A 51 10.61 3.95 26.40
C ASN A 51 11.64 4.32 25.33
N GLU A 52 12.91 4.17 25.67
CA GLU A 52 14.00 4.14 24.70
C GLU A 52 14.51 2.71 24.66
N ILE A 53 14.07 1.98 23.64
CA ILE A 53 14.49 0.62 23.39
C ILE A 53 15.50 0.70 22.24
N SER A 54 16.74 1.06 22.50
CA SER A 54 17.80 1.09 21.48
C SER A 54 18.61 -0.20 21.51
N TYR A 55 18.89 -0.80 20.35
CA TYR A 55 19.74 -1.98 20.25
C TYR A 55 20.88 -1.68 19.26
N ASN A 56 22.10 -1.46 19.75
CA ASN A 56 23.23 -1.00 18.92
C ASN A 56 24.21 -2.12 18.50
N ASN A 57 23.84 -3.39 18.64
CA ASN A 57 24.75 -4.51 18.40
C ASN A 57 24.21 -5.53 17.38
N ILE A 58 25.15 -6.14 16.66
CA ILE A 58 24.94 -7.34 15.87
C ILE A 58 24.52 -8.48 16.80
N ILE A 59 23.37 -9.13 16.54
CA ILE A 59 22.95 -10.29 17.33
C ILE A 59 23.49 -11.57 16.68
N GLU A 60 24.52 -12.17 17.28
CA GLU A 60 25.23 -13.32 16.68
C GLU A 60 24.57 -14.69 16.93
N ASN A 61 23.63 -14.81 17.89
CA ASN A 61 23.13 -16.11 18.39
C ASN A 61 21.60 -16.22 18.55
N ILE A 62 20.80 -15.65 17.64
CA ILE A 62 19.35 -15.82 17.69
C ILE A 62 18.93 -17.26 17.34
N ASN A 63 18.00 -17.81 18.13
CA ASN A 63 17.22 -18.98 17.75
C ASN A 63 16.37 -18.65 16.51
N LYS A 64 16.72 -19.27 15.37
CA LYS A 64 16.01 -19.16 14.10
C LYS A 64 14.48 -19.22 14.31
N TYR A 65 13.74 -18.29 13.70
CA TYR A 65 12.26 -18.25 13.68
C TYR A 65 11.53 -17.83 14.96
N SER A 66 12.12 -17.02 15.84
CA SER A 66 11.43 -16.51 17.03
C SER A 66 11.33 -14.99 17.01
N ASP A 67 10.13 -14.44 17.27
CA ASP A 67 9.89 -12.98 17.37
C ASP A 67 10.50 -12.42 18.66
N MET A 68 11.15 -11.26 18.60
CA MET A 68 11.90 -10.69 19.73
C MET A 68 10.99 -10.26 20.89
N PHE A 69 9.87 -9.60 20.56
CA PHE A 69 8.84 -9.20 21.51
C PHE A 69 7.51 -9.86 21.17
N GLN A 70 6.95 -10.65 22.08
CA GLN A 70 5.71 -11.40 21.85
C GLN A 70 4.64 -10.99 22.85
N PHE A 71 3.49 -10.56 22.33
CA PHE A 71 2.31 -10.19 23.11
C PHE A 71 1.12 -11.02 22.64
N GLN A 72 0.45 -11.70 23.58
CA GLN A 72 -0.64 -12.61 23.22
C GLN A 72 -1.82 -12.50 24.19
N GLU A 73 -3.04 -12.52 23.65
CA GLU A 73 -4.28 -12.59 24.45
C GLU A 73 -4.36 -11.42 25.45
N ILE A 74 -4.22 -10.19 24.92
CA ILE A 74 -4.32 -8.93 25.67
C ILE A 74 -5.52 -8.12 25.18
N ILE A 75 -6.28 -7.53 26.10
CA ILE A 75 -7.45 -6.73 25.72
C ILE A 75 -7.00 -5.37 25.19
N GLU A 76 -6.10 -4.68 25.88
CA GLU A 76 -5.63 -3.36 25.44
C GLU A 76 -4.11 -3.23 25.59
N ILE A 77 -3.45 -2.75 24.54
CA ILE A 77 -2.07 -2.32 24.57
C ILE A 77 -1.98 -0.88 24.08
N ILE A 78 -1.33 -0.03 24.87
CA ILE A 78 -1.03 1.35 24.48
C ILE A 78 0.48 1.55 24.55
N ILE A 79 1.07 1.96 23.44
CA ILE A 79 2.48 2.32 23.33
C ILE A 79 2.57 3.79 22.89
N ASP A 80 3.20 4.61 23.72
CA ASP A 80 3.16 6.07 23.60
C ASP A 80 4.55 6.69 23.77
N ASP A 81 4.86 7.72 22.98
CA ASP A 81 6.07 8.54 23.08
C ASP A 81 7.37 7.74 23.31
N SER A 82 7.51 6.62 22.60
CA SER A 82 8.63 5.70 22.77
C SER A 82 9.53 5.69 21.53
N LYS A 83 10.84 5.77 21.73
CA LYS A 83 11.82 5.45 20.67
C LYS A 83 12.02 3.95 20.67
N ILE A 84 11.34 3.27 19.77
CA ILE A 84 11.33 1.81 19.73
C ILE A 84 12.20 1.33 18.58
N ILE A 85 13.43 1.01 18.94
CA ILE A 85 14.35 0.14 18.22
C ILE A 85 14.84 0.71 16.89
N GLU A 86 16.07 1.21 16.99
CA GLU A 86 16.92 1.62 15.89
C GLU A 86 18.06 0.59 15.78
N ASN A 87 18.50 0.30 14.55
CA ASN A 87 19.74 -0.44 14.26
C ASN A 87 19.76 -1.92 14.65
N VAL A 88 18.62 -2.62 14.57
CA VAL A 88 18.66 -4.09 14.69
C VAL A 88 19.15 -4.69 13.39
N TYR A 89 20.47 -4.91 13.35
CA TYR A 89 21.20 -5.52 12.26
C TYR A 89 21.54 -6.98 12.58
N GLU A 90 21.54 -7.82 11.54
CA GLU A 90 21.85 -9.24 11.65
C GLU A 90 23.21 -9.58 11.00
N TYR A 91 23.80 -10.69 11.44
CA TYR A 91 25.02 -11.29 10.91
C TYR A 91 24.82 -12.81 10.76
N GLN A 92 25.00 -13.34 9.53
CA GLN A 92 24.99 -14.76 9.18
C GLN A 92 23.63 -15.52 9.11
N ASP A 93 22.62 -15.00 8.41
CA ASP A 93 21.41 -15.73 7.94
C ASP A 93 20.48 -16.33 9.03
N LYS A 94 20.47 -15.76 10.23
CA LYS A 94 19.66 -16.12 11.42
C LYS A 94 18.75 -14.96 11.88
N SER A 95 17.79 -14.54 11.06
CA SER A 95 16.85 -13.48 11.43
C SER A 95 15.68 -14.00 12.29
N PHE A 96 15.12 -13.11 13.10
CA PHE A 96 13.82 -13.28 13.76
C PHE A 96 12.68 -13.04 12.77
N ASN A 97 11.49 -13.58 13.05
CA ASN A 97 10.32 -13.46 12.17
C ASN A 97 9.86 -12.00 12.04
N SER A 98 9.63 -11.33 13.18
CA SER A 98 9.32 -9.91 13.34
C SER A 98 9.95 -9.35 14.62
N LEU A 99 10.08 -8.03 14.70
CA LEU A 99 10.59 -7.38 15.90
C LEU A 99 9.56 -7.43 17.04
N PHE A 100 8.31 -7.14 16.71
CA PHE A 100 7.15 -7.21 17.59
C PHE A 100 6.06 -8.06 16.97
N GLN A 101 5.62 -9.08 17.71
CA GLN A 101 4.45 -9.86 17.37
C GLN A 101 3.32 -9.62 18.38
N PHE A 102 2.15 -9.30 17.84
CA PHE A 102 0.91 -9.06 18.58
C PHE A 102 -0.16 -10.05 18.11
N GLN A 103 -0.50 -11.01 18.97
CA GLN A 103 -1.43 -12.08 18.65
C GLN A 103 -2.71 -12.02 19.50
N LYS A 104 -3.89 -12.11 18.87
CA LYS A 104 -5.19 -12.11 19.57
C LYS A 104 -5.34 -10.91 20.52
N ILE A 105 -5.11 -9.72 19.98
CA ILE A 105 -5.24 -8.47 20.73
C ILE A 105 -6.59 -7.84 20.40
N GLN A 106 -7.31 -7.32 21.39
CA GLN A 106 -8.58 -6.64 21.10
C GLN A 106 -8.33 -5.20 20.63
N ASN A 107 -7.58 -4.40 21.39
CA ASN A 107 -7.25 -3.02 21.07
C ASN A 107 -5.74 -2.79 21.17
N PHE A 108 -5.17 -2.19 20.13
CA PHE A 108 -3.76 -1.88 20.06
C PHE A 108 -3.58 -0.44 19.55
N ILE A 109 -2.90 0.39 20.34
CA ILE A 109 -2.67 1.80 20.03
C ILE A 109 -1.18 2.09 20.11
N ILE A 110 -0.64 2.67 19.05
CA ILE A 110 0.71 3.22 18.94
C ILE A 110 0.61 4.71 18.62
N ASN A 111 1.35 5.54 19.35
CA ASN A 111 1.61 6.92 18.95
C ASN A 111 3.12 7.22 18.98
N SER A 112 3.57 8.06 18.04
CA SER A 112 4.88 8.72 18.10
C SER A 112 6.08 7.77 18.15
N LEU A 113 6.04 6.65 17.40
CA LEU A 113 7.15 5.70 17.37
C LEU A 113 8.11 5.93 16.20
N ASN A 114 9.37 5.55 16.39
CA ASN A 114 10.39 5.53 15.34
C ASN A 114 10.99 4.12 15.23
N PHE A 115 10.78 3.45 14.09
CA PHE A 115 11.43 2.21 13.72
C PHE A 115 12.40 2.48 12.58
N GLN A 116 13.69 2.32 12.85
CA GLN A 116 14.72 2.69 11.89
C GLN A 116 15.78 1.60 11.72
N ASP A 117 16.18 1.37 10.48
CA ASP A 117 17.35 0.53 10.16
C ASP A 117 17.24 -0.91 10.69
N ASN A 118 16.04 -1.50 10.66
CA ASN A 118 15.80 -2.86 11.14
C ASN A 118 15.80 -3.87 10.00
N ILE A 119 16.37 -5.05 10.24
CA ILE A 119 16.39 -6.18 9.30
C ILE A 119 15.66 -7.37 9.93
N ASN A 120 14.58 -7.87 9.30
CA ASN A 120 13.85 -9.07 9.77
C ASN A 120 13.79 -10.16 8.69
N GLN A 121 13.30 -11.36 9.04
CA GLN A 121 13.22 -12.48 8.10
C GLN A 121 11.96 -12.48 7.26
N ASN A 122 10.80 -12.52 7.92
CA ASN A 122 9.55 -13.05 7.36
C ASN A 122 8.42 -12.02 7.36
N PHE A 123 8.35 -11.18 8.40
CA PHE A 123 7.30 -10.18 8.58
C PHE A 123 7.87 -8.83 8.98
N GLY A 124 7.07 -7.78 8.83
CA GLY A 124 7.45 -6.43 9.19
C GLY A 124 7.97 -6.28 10.61
N ASN A 125 8.50 -5.10 10.93
CA ASN A 125 8.87 -4.77 12.30
C ASN A 125 7.73 -5.04 13.27
N ILE A 126 6.49 -4.80 12.84
CA ILE A 126 5.32 -5.16 13.62
C ILE A 126 4.48 -6.18 12.84
N ASP A 127 4.36 -7.38 13.41
CA ASP A 127 3.49 -8.47 12.99
C ASP A 127 2.23 -8.48 13.88
N PHE A 128 1.08 -8.25 13.25
CA PHE A 128 -0.22 -8.38 13.88
C PHE A 128 -0.94 -9.62 13.37
N TYR A 129 -1.29 -10.52 14.27
CA TYR A 129 -2.08 -11.72 13.98
C TYR A 129 -3.37 -11.73 14.80
N GLN A 130 -4.52 -11.60 14.14
CA GLN A 130 -5.84 -11.60 14.79
C GLN A 130 -5.98 -10.45 15.79
N VAL A 131 -5.75 -9.22 15.34
CA VAL A 131 -5.95 -8.03 16.17
C VAL A 131 -7.21 -7.30 15.74
N SER A 132 -8.15 -7.10 16.67
CA SER A 132 -9.45 -6.52 16.31
C SER A 132 -9.30 -5.05 15.90
N ASN A 133 -8.73 -4.21 16.75
CA ASN A 133 -8.58 -2.78 16.50
C ASN A 133 -7.10 -2.37 16.60
N ILE A 134 -6.58 -1.76 15.55
CA ILE A 134 -5.21 -1.21 15.48
C ILE A 134 -5.31 0.28 15.17
N GLU A 135 -4.65 1.10 15.98
CA GLU A 135 -4.44 2.52 15.72
C GLU A 135 -2.94 2.83 15.77
N ILE A 136 -2.38 3.33 14.67
CA ILE A 136 -0.97 3.74 14.57
C ILE A 136 -0.94 5.19 14.14
N ASN A 137 -0.51 6.06 15.04
CA ASN A 137 -0.45 7.49 14.83
C ASN A 137 0.98 8.02 14.85
N GLU A 138 1.24 9.04 14.04
CA GLU A 138 2.42 9.92 14.18
C GLU A 138 3.76 9.16 14.21
N SER A 139 3.82 8.02 13.52
CA SER A 139 4.94 7.08 13.60
C SER A 139 5.77 7.04 12.32
N ASN A 140 7.06 6.76 12.47
CA ASN A 140 8.04 6.69 11.40
C ASN A 140 8.58 5.26 11.26
N PHE A 141 8.63 4.79 10.03
CA PHE A 141 9.23 3.52 9.63
C PHE A 141 10.22 3.83 8.51
N THR A 142 11.52 3.81 8.83
CA THR A 142 12.57 4.26 7.91
C THR A 142 13.62 3.17 7.71
N ASN A 143 13.97 2.89 6.46
CA ASN A 143 15.04 1.96 6.08
C ASN A 143 14.93 0.56 6.73
N ASN A 144 13.71 0.03 6.81
CA ASN A 144 13.49 -1.32 7.32
C ASN A 144 13.48 -2.32 6.17
N PHE A 145 14.15 -3.45 6.36
CA PHE A 145 14.48 -4.39 5.29
C PHE A 145 14.05 -5.81 5.63
N LEU A 146 13.45 -6.48 4.63
CA LEU A 146 13.05 -7.88 4.62
C LEU A 146 13.59 -8.56 3.36
N ASP A 147 14.49 -9.51 3.53
CA ASP A 147 15.00 -10.32 2.40
C ASP A 147 13.89 -11.17 1.77
N ASN A 148 13.10 -11.85 2.60
CA ASN A 148 12.06 -12.80 2.19
C ASN A 148 10.80 -12.66 3.04
N GLY A 149 9.95 -11.67 2.75
CA GLY A 149 8.78 -11.45 3.58
C GLY A 149 7.79 -10.43 3.08
N TYR A 150 6.85 -10.12 3.97
CA TYR A 150 5.71 -9.25 3.70
C TYR A 150 5.75 -7.98 4.57
N GLY A 151 5.62 -6.81 3.96
CA GLY A 151 5.37 -5.56 4.70
C GLY A 151 6.51 -5.17 5.64
N ALA A 152 7.66 -4.71 5.14
CA ALA A 152 8.86 -4.49 5.97
C ALA A 152 8.64 -3.59 7.21
N ALA A 153 7.68 -2.67 7.16
CA ALA A 153 7.26 -1.92 8.33
C ALA A 153 6.16 -2.66 9.11
N LEU A 154 5.05 -2.99 8.44
CA LEU A 154 3.84 -3.53 9.05
C LEU A 154 3.32 -4.74 8.28
N TYR A 155 3.10 -5.82 9.00
CA TYR A 155 2.35 -6.99 8.54
C TYR A 155 1.10 -7.16 9.38
N ILE A 156 -0.08 -7.17 8.76
CA ILE A 156 -1.38 -7.28 9.45
C ILE A 156 -2.17 -8.43 8.83
N TYR A 157 -2.38 -9.49 9.61
CA TYR A 157 -3.18 -10.63 9.22
C TYR A 157 -4.41 -10.75 10.14
N GLN A 158 -5.59 -10.61 9.54
CA GLN A 158 -6.89 -10.66 10.22
C GLN A 158 -7.09 -9.52 11.23
N GLY A 159 -7.92 -8.54 10.86
CA GLY A 159 -8.33 -7.47 11.76
C GLY A 159 -9.70 -6.89 11.44
N ASN A 160 -10.30 -6.20 12.41
CA ASN A 160 -11.61 -5.60 12.25
C ASN A 160 -11.49 -4.12 11.83
N GLN A 161 -10.84 -3.28 12.64
CA GLN A 161 -10.68 -1.86 12.36
C GLN A 161 -9.21 -1.44 12.44
N ILE A 162 -8.65 -1.04 11.32
CA ILE A 162 -7.25 -0.63 11.22
C ILE A 162 -7.20 0.84 10.83
N ILE A 163 -6.55 1.66 11.65
CA ILE A 163 -6.34 3.09 11.39
C ILE A 163 -4.84 3.36 11.44
N ILE A 164 -4.30 3.87 10.33
CA ILE A 164 -2.93 4.38 10.24
C ILE A 164 -3.01 5.84 9.85
N ASN A 165 -2.47 6.74 10.66
CA ASN A 165 -2.67 8.17 10.51
C ASN A 165 -1.40 8.97 10.82
N ASN A 166 -1.11 9.98 10.00
CA ASN A 166 0.06 10.84 10.18
C ASN A 166 1.40 10.07 10.23
N CYS A 167 1.55 8.98 9.49
CA CYS A 167 2.75 8.16 9.51
C CYS A 167 3.67 8.41 8.31
N ASN A 168 4.97 8.17 8.47
CA ASN A 168 5.96 8.20 7.39
C ASN A 168 6.57 6.81 7.19
N PHE A 169 6.51 6.30 5.95
CA PHE A 169 7.15 5.07 5.52
C PHE A 169 8.18 5.41 4.46
N GLU A 170 9.45 5.38 4.82
CA GLU A 170 10.55 5.79 3.95
C GLU A 170 11.58 4.68 3.76
N GLN A 171 11.97 4.40 2.51
CA GLN A 171 13.07 3.47 2.20
C GLN A 171 12.87 2.05 2.77
N ASN A 172 11.63 1.64 3.03
CA ASN A 172 11.36 0.28 3.47
C ASN A 172 11.35 -0.66 2.27
N LYS A 173 11.89 -1.85 2.46
CA LYS A 173 12.08 -2.81 1.38
C LYS A 173 11.73 -4.21 1.80
N ALA A 174 10.84 -4.86 1.04
CA ALA A 174 10.43 -6.23 1.27
C ALA A 174 10.42 -7.05 -0.03
N GLN A 175 10.25 -8.36 0.10
CA GLN A 175 9.99 -9.20 -1.07
C GLN A 175 8.63 -8.86 -1.69
N ILE A 176 7.60 -8.77 -0.84
CA ILE A 176 6.21 -8.46 -1.21
C ILE A 176 5.69 -7.39 -0.24
N GLY A 177 5.10 -6.31 -0.73
CA GLY A 177 4.55 -5.27 0.15
C GLY A 177 5.65 -4.41 0.77
N GLY A 178 6.17 -3.42 0.04
CA GLY A 178 7.43 -2.76 0.39
C GLY A 178 7.46 -2.13 1.78
N ALA A 179 6.32 -1.64 2.26
CA ALA A 179 6.18 -1.12 3.62
C ALA A 179 5.05 -1.79 4.39
N VAL A 180 3.84 -1.83 3.83
CA VAL A 180 2.64 -2.30 4.53
C VAL A 180 2.00 -3.46 3.77
N TYR A 181 1.74 -4.54 4.49
CA TYR A 181 0.95 -5.66 4.02
C TYR A 181 -0.24 -5.89 4.96
N ALA A 182 -1.46 -5.93 4.42
CA ALA A 182 -2.67 -6.23 5.17
C ALA A 182 -3.56 -7.24 4.43
N GLU A 183 -4.09 -8.22 5.15
CA GLU A 183 -4.97 -9.25 4.60
C GLU A 183 -6.12 -9.59 5.55
N ILE A 184 -7.33 -9.77 5.00
CA ILE A 184 -8.55 -10.12 5.73
C ILE A 184 -8.90 -9.02 6.76
N ILE A 185 -9.15 -7.81 6.26
CA ILE A 185 -9.50 -6.66 7.10
C ILE A 185 -10.96 -6.26 6.87
N PHE A 186 -11.73 -6.04 7.94
CA PHE A 186 -13.10 -5.55 7.78
C PHE A 186 -13.10 -4.06 7.35
N ASN A 187 -12.46 -3.18 8.10
CA ASN A 187 -12.29 -1.76 7.77
C ASN A 187 -10.83 -1.33 7.87
N PHE A 188 -10.25 -0.88 6.76
CA PHE A 188 -8.89 -0.34 6.70
C PHE A 188 -8.91 1.15 6.32
N LEU A 189 -8.38 2.01 7.19
CA LEU A 189 -8.23 3.44 6.94
C LEU A 189 -6.75 3.82 7.07
N LEU A 190 -6.18 4.33 5.98
CA LEU A 190 -4.84 4.93 5.97
C LEU A 190 -4.95 6.37 5.50
N LYS A 191 -4.53 7.30 6.34
CA LYS A 191 -4.69 8.73 6.05
C LYS A 191 -3.51 9.61 6.45
N ASN A 192 -3.39 10.75 5.80
CA ASN A 192 -2.44 11.82 6.13
C ASN A 192 -0.97 11.33 6.20
N SER A 193 -0.63 10.31 5.42
CA SER A 193 0.64 9.58 5.55
C SER A 193 1.45 9.64 4.25
N LYS A 194 2.75 9.39 4.38
CA LYS A 194 3.71 9.47 3.27
C LYS A 194 4.42 8.13 3.06
N PHE A 195 4.55 7.74 1.80
CA PHE A 195 5.31 6.58 1.34
C PHE A 195 6.36 7.08 0.34
N ASP A 196 7.63 6.99 0.70
CA ASP A 196 8.74 7.57 -0.06
C ASP A 196 9.84 6.53 -0.28
N LYS A 197 10.21 6.29 -1.54
CA LYS A 197 11.29 5.35 -1.91
C LYS A 197 11.16 3.95 -1.29
N ASN A 198 9.94 3.45 -1.09
CA ASN A 198 9.76 2.07 -0.68
C ASN A 198 9.95 1.14 -1.89
N GLU A 199 10.51 -0.05 -1.65
CA GLU A 199 10.90 -0.98 -2.72
C GLU A 199 10.35 -2.39 -2.51
N GLU A 200 10.02 -3.06 -3.62
CA GLU A 200 9.61 -4.47 -3.64
C GLU A 200 10.46 -5.29 -4.61
N ASN A 201 10.98 -6.42 -4.15
CA ASN A 201 11.85 -7.27 -4.99
C ASN A 201 11.07 -8.11 -6.02
N THR A 202 9.84 -8.54 -5.72
CA THR A 202 9.11 -9.48 -6.60
C THR A 202 7.74 -8.97 -7.04
N SER A 203 6.84 -8.68 -6.10
CA SER A 203 5.46 -8.37 -6.45
C SER A 203 4.70 -7.59 -5.39
N GLY A 204 3.69 -6.87 -5.85
CA GLY A 204 2.86 -5.98 -5.07
C GLY A 204 3.46 -4.59 -4.89
N GLY A 205 2.70 -3.74 -4.20
CA GLY A 205 3.04 -2.34 -4.00
C GLY A 205 3.70 -2.06 -2.66
N SER A 206 4.01 -0.80 -2.42
CA SER A 206 4.46 -0.30 -1.12
C SER A 206 3.36 -0.47 -0.06
N ILE A 207 2.12 -0.52 -0.53
CA ILE A 207 0.93 -0.90 0.23
C ILE A 207 0.26 -2.06 -0.50
N ILE A 208 0.05 -3.17 0.21
CA ILE A 208 -0.78 -4.29 -0.25
C ILE A 208 -1.92 -4.47 0.73
N ILE A 209 -3.15 -4.51 0.21
CA ILE A 209 -4.35 -4.83 1.00
C ILE A 209 -5.18 -5.85 0.24
N SER A 210 -5.55 -6.96 0.87
CA SER A 210 -6.32 -8.02 0.21
C SER A 210 -7.46 -8.57 1.05
N LYS A 211 -8.47 -9.14 0.39
CA LYS A 211 -9.58 -9.86 1.03
C LYS A 211 -10.31 -9.02 2.08
N SER A 212 -10.48 -7.74 1.82
CA SER A 212 -10.98 -6.77 2.81
C SER A 212 -12.37 -6.24 2.44
N GLN A 213 -13.18 -5.86 3.44
CA GLN A 213 -14.53 -5.36 3.14
C GLN A 213 -14.49 -3.91 2.67
N LYS A 214 -13.93 -3.00 3.48
CA LYS A 214 -13.83 -1.58 3.16
C LYS A 214 -12.39 -1.08 3.30
N ILE A 215 -11.90 -0.40 2.27
CA ILE A 215 -10.58 0.23 2.25
C ILE A 215 -10.72 1.72 1.93
N GLU A 216 -10.22 2.57 2.80
CA GLU A 216 -10.19 4.03 2.63
C GLU A 216 -8.74 4.53 2.69
N LEU A 217 -8.27 5.13 1.60
CA LEU A 217 -6.98 5.83 1.53
C LEU A 217 -7.24 7.32 1.35
N LYS A 218 -6.74 8.17 2.26
CA LYS A 218 -7.06 9.61 2.26
C LYS A 218 -5.83 10.49 2.47
N ASN A 219 -5.62 11.51 1.64
CA ASN A 219 -4.53 12.47 1.82
C ASN A 219 -3.15 11.78 1.95
N LEU A 220 -2.76 11.01 0.92
CA LEU A 220 -1.48 10.29 0.92
C LEU A 220 -0.55 10.82 -0.16
N ILE A 221 0.75 10.80 0.15
CA ILE A 221 1.82 11.08 -0.81
C ILE A 221 2.59 9.79 -1.03
N ILE A 222 2.59 9.28 -2.25
CA ILE A 222 3.27 8.03 -2.64
C ILE A 222 4.23 8.34 -3.77
N LYS A 223 5.53 8.37 -3.48
CA LYS A 223 6.51 8.86 -4.44
C LYS A 223 7.81 8.06 -4.49
N GLN A 224 8.51 8.18 -5.61
CA GLN A 224 9.87 7.68 -5.84
C GLN A 224 10.07 6.19 -5.51
N SER A 225 9.00 5.41 -5.52
CA SER A 225 9.01 4.00 -5.09
C SER A 225 9.12 3.05 -6.30
N TYR A 226 9.77 1.90 -6.13
CA TYR A 226 10.06 0.93 -7.21
C TYR A 226 9.51 -0.47 -6.91
N ALA A 227 8.79 -1.08 -7.86
CA ALA A 227 8.26 -2.45 -7.77
C ALA A 227 8.62 -3.20 -9.04
N TYR A 228 8.91 -4.47 -8.85
CA TYR A 228 9.06 -5.40 -9.95
C TYR A 228 7.72 -5.74 -10.65
N SER A 229 6.65 -5.94 -9.89
CA SER A 229 5.31 -6.25 -10.41
C SER A 229 4.23 -5.72 -9.49
N GLY A 230 3.14 -5.15 -10.02
CA GLY A 230 2.09 -4.51 -9.22
C GLY A 230 2.34 -3.01 -9.03
N GLY A 231 1.26 -2.24 -8.95
CA GLY A 231 1.35 -0.81 -8.65
C GLY A 231 1.85 -0.56 -7.24
N ARG A 232 2.31 0.66 -6.94
CA ARG A 232 2.66 1.13 -5.57
C ARG A 232 1.57 0.84 -4.54
N VAL A 233 0.31 0.87 -4.96
CA VAL A 233 -0.83 0.41 -4.18
C VAL A 233 -1.44 -0.76 -4.93
N TYR A 234 -1.50 -1.90 -4.26
CA TYR A 234 -2.02 -3.14 -4.81
C TYR A 234 -3.16 -3.63 -3.94
N MET A 235 -4.39 -3.60 -4.47
CA MET A 235 -5.58 -4.00 -3.73
C MET A 235 -6.40 -5.02 -4.51
N ILE A 236 -6.68 -6.17 -3.89
CA ILE A 236 -7.35 -7.28 -4.57
C ILE A 236 -8.44 -7.93 -3.72
N GLN A 237 -9.43 -8.52 -4.39
CA GLN A 237 -10.48 -9.34 -3.76
C GLN A 237 -11.16 -8.62 -2.60
N SER A 238 -11.46 -7.32 -2.78
CA SER A 238 -12.05 -6.48 -1.73
C SER A 238 -13.37 -5.89 -2.23
N ASN A 239 -14.27 -5.50 -1.33
CA ASN A 239 -15.61 -5.07 -1.74
C ASN A 239 -15.63 -3.58 -2.12
N GLU A 240 -15.31 -2.69 -1.18
CA GLU A 240 -15.37 -1.24 -1.35
C GLU A 240 -13.98 -0.61 -1.20
N ILE A 241 -13.59 0.23 -2.17
CA ILE A 241 -12.35 0.99 -2.16
C ILE A 241 -12.64 2.47 -2.43
N GLU A 242 -12.23 3.32 -1.49
CA GLU A 242 -12.23 4.78 -1.64
C GLU A 242 -10.79 5.31 -1.60
N LEU A 243 -10.36 6.03 -2.64
CA LEU A 243 -9.14 6.83 -2.63
C LEU A 243 -9.50 8.31 -2.78
N ASN A 244 -9.07 9.12 -1.83
CA ASN A 244 -9.37 10.55 -1.81
C ASN A 244 -8.08 11.37 -1.61
N GLU A 245 -7.84 12.34 -2.49
CA GLU A 245 -6.72 13.29 -2.35
C GLU A 245 -5.36 12.56 -2.26
N ILE A 246 -5.10 11.64 -3.19
CA ILE A 246 -3.84 10.87 -3.24
C ILE A 246 -2.92 11.43 -4.31
N TYR A 247 -1.63 11.58 -4.00
CA TYR A 247 -0.60 12.04 -4.92
C TYR A 247 0.42 10.93 -5.20
N PHE A 248 0.32 10.31 -6.37
CA PHE A 248 1.30 9.37 -6.90
C PHE A 248 2.29 10.10 -7.81
N SER A 249 3.58 10.15 -7.45
CA SER A 249 4.57 10.80 -8.32
C SER A 249 5.93 10.13 -8.44
N ASN A 250 6.51 10.19 -9.62
CA ASN A 250 7.86 9.67 -9.90
C ASN A 250 8.02 8.19 -9.50
N ASN A 251 6.94 7.40 -9.57
CA ASN A 251 6.99 5.98 -9.25
C ASN A 251 7.38 5.18 -10.49
N ARG A 252 8.10 4.07 -10.29
CA ARG A 252 8.53 3.19 -11.38
C ARG A 252 8.08 1.75 -11.15
N ALA A 253 7.34 1.17 -12.09
CA ALA A 253 6.97 -0.25 -12.05
C ALA A 253 7.57 -1.00 -13.25
N PHE A 254 8.24 -2.13 -12.99
CA PHE A 254 8.81 -2.91 -14.09
C PHE A 254 7.71 -3.55 -14.96
N SER A 255 6.77 -4.31 -14.38
CA SER A 255 5.85 -5.15 -15.18
C SER A 255 4.35 -4.84 -15.13
N GLN A 256 3.73 -4.38 -14.04
CA GLN A 256 2.26 -4.20 -13.95
C GLN A 256 1.84 -3.00 -13.10
N GLY A 257 0.80 -2.27 -13.54
CA GLY A 257 0.01 -1.40 -12.68
C GLY A 257 0.69 -0.12 -12.20
N GLY A 258 1.64 0.45 -12.94
CA GLY A 258 2.25 1.77 -12.73
C GLY A 258 2.36 2.26 -11.29
N CYS A 259 1.25 2.83 -10.80
CA CYS A 259 1.04 3.24 -9.41
C CYS A 259 -0.07 2.51 -8.68
N LEU A 260 -1.18 2.20 -9.35
CA LEU A 260 -2.36 1.62 -8.73
C LEU A 260 -2.78 0.35 -9.46
N TYR A 261 -2.87 -0.75 -8.74
CA TYR A 261 -3.39 -2.02 -9.24
C TYR A 261 -4.61 -2.44 -8.43
N LEU A 262 -5.77 -2.59 -9.09
CA LEU A 262 -7.02 -3.06 -8.51
C LEU A 262 -7.54 -4.28 -9.27
N HIS A 263 -8.00 -5.31 -8.56
CA HIS A 263 -8.53 -6.52 -9.20
C HIS A 263 -9.60 -7.22 -8.35
N ASN A 264 -10.72 -7.60 -8.97
CA ASN A 264 -11.88 -8.23 -8.33
C ASN A 264 -12.46 -7.36 -7.22
N ILE A 265 -12.81 -6.12 -7.58
CA ILE A 265 -13.41 -5.14 -6.67
C ILE A 265 -14.85 -4.80 -7.09
N GLN A 266 -15.75 -4.67 -6.11
CA GLN A 266 -17.16 -4.40 -6.37
C GLN A 266 -17.46 -2.92 -6.56
N ASP A 267 -16.93 -2.05 -5.70
CA ASP A 267 -17.16 -0.61 -5.73
C ASP A 267 -15.83 0.12 -5.59
N ILE A 268 -15.51 0.98 -6.56
CA ILE A 268 -14.25 1.74 -6.61
C ILE A 268 -14.59 3.22 -6.78
N PHE A 269 -14.19 4.06 -5.83
CA PHE A 269 -14.30 5.50 -5.93
C PHE A 269 -12.94 6.18 -5.78
N LEU A 270 -12.54 6.97 -6.78
CA LEU A 270 -11.33 7.78 -6.79
C LEU A 270 -11.72 9.25 -6.92
N ALA A 271 -11.44 10.05 -5.89
CA ALA A 271 -11.71 11.48 -5.89
C ALA A 271 -10.43 12.29 -5.74
N LYS A 272 -10.21 13.23 -6.66
CA LYS A 272 -9.07 14.17 -6.63
C LYS A 272 -7.71 13.46 -6.51
N VAL A 273 -7.57 12.32 -7.19
CA VAL A 273 -6.31 11.58 -7.24
C VAL A 273 -5.44 12.11 -8.37
N ILE A 274 -4.16 12.31 -8.09
CA ILE A 274 -3.18 12.80 -9.04
C ILE A 274 -2.12 11.73 -9.29
N PHE A 275 -1.91 11.39 -10.56
CA PHE A 275 -0.82 10.54 -11.04
C PHE A 275 0.10 11.41 -11.91
N SER A 276 1.29 11.75 -11.42
CA SER A 276 2.25 12.59 -12.15
C SER A 276 3.60 11.91 -12.36
N ASP A 277 4.12 11.95 -13.59
CA ASP A 277 5.50 11.54 -13.92
C ASP A 277 5.81 10.08 -13.51
N ASN A 278 4.81 9.20 -13.57
CA ASN A 278 5.02 7.78 -13.26
C ASN A 278 5.40 7.01 -14.51
N TYR A 279 6.25 6.00 -14.33
CA TYR A 279 6.86 5.25 -15.43
C TYR A 279 6.67 3.74 -15.28
N SER A 280 6.30 3.06 -16.36
CA SER A 280 6.38 1.59 -16.42
C SER A 280 7.26 1.07 -17.55
N ASP A 281 8.18 0.16 -17.21
CA ASP A 281 9.10 -0.47 -18.17
C ASP A 281 8.40 -1.41 -19.16
N LEU A 282 7.20 -1.91 -18.83
CA LEU A 282 6.47 -2.82 -19.70
C LEU A 282 5.02 -2.41 -19.95
N THR A 283 4.20 -2.18 -18.92
CA THR A 283 2.74 -2.14 -19.12
C THR A 283 2.14 -0.75 -19.06
N GLN A 284 1.60 -0.30 -17.93
CA GLN A 284 0.84 0.96 -17.81
C GLN A 284 1.50 1.94 -16.82
N GLY A 285 1.45 3.24 -17.09
CA GLY A 285 2.15 4.26 -16.30
C GLY A 285 1.41 4.69 -15.02
N GLY A 286 0.07 4.83 -15.05
CA GLY A 286 -0.72 5.26 -13.89
C GLY A 286 -1.46 4.14 -13.18
N TYR A 287 -2.54 3.60 -13.75
CA TYR A 287 -3.35 2.56 -13.11
C TYR A 287 -3.62 1.32 -13.97
N LEU A 288 -3.95 0.22 -13.30
CA LEU A 288 -4.52 -0.99 -13.88
C LEU A 288 -5.70 -1.46 -13.02
N ILE A 289 -6.88 -1.60 -13.63
CA ILE A 289 -8.08 -2.18 -13.00
C ILE A 289 -8.56 -3.38 -13.80
N GLN A 290 -8.86 -4.50 -13.13
CA GLN A 290 -9.27 -5.75 -13.77
C GLN A 290 -10.48 -6.37 -13.08
N ASP A 291 -11.39 -6.94 -13.87
CA ASP A 291 -12.50 -7.78 -13.40
C ASP A 291 -13.28 -7.14 -12.25
N SER A 292 -13.63 -5.86 -12.41
CA SER A 292 -14.22 -5.01 -11.38
C SER A 292 -15.43 -4.25 -11.89
N GLN A 293 -16.29 -3.77 -10.99
CA GLN A 293 -17.50 -3.03 -11.33
C GLN A 293 -17.61 -1.73 -10.51
N ASN A 294 -18.62 -0.92 -10.85
CA ASN A 294 -18.93 0.36 -10.19
C ASN A 294 -17.70 1.23 -9.89
N ILE A 295 -17.05 1.66 -10.96
CA ILE A 295 -15.80 2.41 -10.92
C ILE A 295 -16.09 3.87 -11.23
N TYR A 296 -15.78 4.76 -10.30
CA TYR A 296 -16.00 6.19 -10.46
C TYR A 296 -14.72 6.99 -10.15
N PHE A 297 -14.23 7.70 -11.15
CA PHE A 297 -13.18 8.70 -11.03
C PHE A 297 -13.78 10.10 -11.09
N TYR A 298 -13.56 10.91 -10.07
CA TYR A 298 -14.03 12.29 -9.98
C TYR A 298 -12.88 13.26 -9.74
N GLY A 299 -12.70 14.23 -10.64
CA GLY A 299 -11.72 15.30 -10.40
C GLY A 299 -10.26 14.85 -10.42
N CYS A 300 -9.95 13.69 -10.99
CA CYS A 300 -8.60 13.12 -11.03
C CYS A 300 -7.73 13.74 -12.13
N LEU A 301 -6.41 13.77 -11.93
CA LEU A 301 -5.41 14.25 -12.89
C LEU A 301 -4.38 13.16 -13.20
N PHE A 302 -4.18 12.88 -14.48
CA PHE A 302 -3.14 12.00 -15.00
C PHE A 302 -2.21 12.82 -15.88
N GLN A 303 -0.99 13.04 -15.42
CA GLN A 303 -0.02 13.94 -16.03
C GLN A 303 1.32 13.24 -16.30
N ASN A 304 1.88 13.40 -17.50
CA ASN A 304 3.23 12.95 -17.83
C ASN A 304 3.53 11.47 -17.54
N ASN A 305 2.50 10.62 -17.41
CA ASN A 305 2.73 9.21 -17.12
C ASN A 305 3.15 8.49 -18.40
N THR A 306 4.18 7.67 -18.30
CA THR A 306 4.81 6.99 -19.43
C THR A 306 4.77 5.49 -19.26
N ALA A 307 4.43 4.76 -20.32
CA ALA A 307 4.49 3.31 -20.32
C ALA A 307 5.15 2.80 -21.60
N PHE A 308 6.00 1.77 -21.49
CA PHE A 308 6.76 1.29 -22.63
C PHE A 308 5.87 0.60 -23.69
N LEU A 309 5.10 -0.41 -23.30
CA LEU A 309 4.26 -1.16 -24.24
C LEU A 309 2.81 -0.68 -24.25
N ARG A 310 2.18 -0.44 -23.09
CA ARG A 310 0.73 -0.16 -23.02
C ARG A 310 0.45 1.33 -22.76
N SER A 311 -0.61 1.64 -22.02
CA SER A 311 -1.16 2.99 -21.94
C SER A 311 -0.47 3.87 -20.90
N GLY A 312 -0.21 5.13 -21.25
CA GLY A 312 0.52 6.05 -20.39
C GLY A 312 -0.21 6.35 -19.08
N ALA A 313 -1.50 6.70 -19.13
CA ALA A 313 -2.27 7.05 -17.94
C ALA A 313 -2.88 5.85 -17.22
N GLY A 314 -3.44 4.87 -17.94
CA GLY A 314 -3.95 3.67 -17.28
C GLY A 314 -4.79 2.76 -18.15
N GLN A 315 -5.18 1.62 -17.57
CA GLN A 315 -5.87 0.56 -18.29
C GLN A 315 -6.96 -0.13 -17.48
N GLY A 316 -8.04 -0.50 -18.16
CA GLY A 316 -9.10 -1.37 -17.66
C GLY A 316 -9.26 -2.67 -18.45
N TYR A 317 -9.60 -3.77 -17.77
CA TYR A 317 -9.97 -5.06 -18.37
C TYR A 317 -11.26 -5.61 -17.74
N ASN A 318 -12.22 -6.04 -18.55
CA ASN A 318 -13.47 -6.68 -18.10
C ASN A 318 -14.18 -5.85 -17.02
N LEU A 319 -14.50 -4.60 -17.35
CA LEU A 319 -15.07 -3.66 -16.40
C LEU A 319 -16.56 -3.45 -16.72
N ILE A 320 -17.43 -3.40 -15.71
CA ILE A 320 -18.89 -3.33 -15.96
C ILE A 320 -19.39 -1.89 -16.04
N ASN A 321 -19.18 -1.08 -15.01
CA ASN A 321 -19.65 0.31 -14.95
C ASN A 321 -18.46 1.21 -14.67
N ILE A 322 -18.06 2.06 -15.62
CA ILE A 322 -16.97 3.02 -15.44
C ILE A 322 -17.46 4.42 -15.74
N LEU A 323 -17.24 5.34 -14.81
CA LEU A 323 -17.51 6.76 -14.94
C LEU A 323 -16.23 7.55 -14.67
N PHE A 324 -15.84 8.39 -15.63
CA PHE A 324 -14.91 9.49 -15.41
C PHE A 324 -15.70 10.79 -15.46
N GLU A 325 -15.65 11.58 -14.41
CA GLU A 325 -16.24 12.91 -14.37
C GLU A 325 -15.20 13.95 -13.97
N LYS A 326 -15.07 15.02 -14.75
CA LYS A 326 -14.13 16.14 -14.49
C LYS A 326 -12.68 15.68 -14.33
N CYS A 327 -12.26 14.70 -15.13
CA CYS A 327 -10.89 14.19 -15.10
C CYS A 327 -10.01 14.78 -16.21
N ASP A 328 -8.75 15.02 -15.88
CA ASP A 328 -7.75 15.57 -16.79
C ASP A 328 -6.67 14.52 -17.12
N PHE A 329 -6.39 14.32 -18.41
CA PHE A 329 -5.35 13.45 -18.94
C PHE A 329 -4.39 14.26 -19.80
N LYS A 330 -3.24 14.63 -19.27
CA LYS A 330 -2.29 15.56 -19.89
C LYS A 330 -0.95 14.89 -20.15
N LYS A 331 -0.45 14.96 -21.39
CA LYS A 331 0.94 14.59 -21.73
C LYS A 331 1.33 13.16 -21.35
N ASN A 332 0.37 12.24 -21.28
CA ASN A 332 0.66 10.84 -21.02
C ASN A 332 1.14 10.16 -22.30
N LYS A 333 2.05 9.20 -22.17
CA LYS A 333 2.78 8.63 -23.30
C LYS A 333 2.81 7.11 -23.26
N ALA A 334 2.43 6.49 -24.37
CA ALA A 334 2.76 5.11 -24.69
C ALA A 334 3.94 5.09 -25.66
N ILE A 335 5.02 4.36 -25.36
CA ILE A 335 6.23 4.38 -26.21
C ILE A 335 6.07 3.49 -27.44
N SER A 336 5.33 2.37 -27.36
CA SER A 336 5.36 1.34 -28.41
C SER A 336 3.99 0.90 -28.96
N TYR A 337 3.02 0.44 -28.14
CA TYR A 337 1.88 -0.32 -28.68
C TYR A 337 0.46 0.19 -28.38
N SER A 338 0.21 1.07 -27.41
CA SER A 338 -1.17 1.41 -27.00
C SER A 338 -1.47 2.90 -26.96
N SER A 339 -2.58 3.32 -26.37
CA SER A 339 -3.01 4.72 -26.25
C SER A 339 -2.13 5.56 -25.35
N GLY A 340 -1.97 6.83 -25.70
CA GLY A 340 -1.17 7.76 -24.89
C GLY A 340 -1.74 7.95 -23.48
N ALA A 341 -3.07 8.09 -23.34
CA ALA A 341 -3.72 8.14 -22.04
C ALA A 341 -4.31 6.79 -21.59
N GLN A 342 -5.48 6.39 -22.08
CA GLN A 342 -6.24 5.27 -21.49
C GLN A 342 -6.57 4.16 -22.47
N GLN A 343 -6.50 2.91 -22.01
CA GLN A 343 -6.96 1.75 -22.76
C GLN A 343 -8.03 0.99 -21.97
N PHE A 344 -9.10 0.56 -22.62
CA PHE A 344 -10.08 -0.36 -22.05
C PHE A 344 -10.24 -1.58 -22.92
N ASN A 345 -10.27 -2.76 -22.32
CA ASN A 345 -10.53 -4.02 -23.02
C ASN A 345 -11.78 -4.66 -22.42
N ASN A 346 -12.80 -4.90 -23.25
CA ASN A 346 -14.11 -5.41 -22.83
C ASN A 346 -14.79 -4.62 -21.67
N PRO A 347 -14.88 -3.27 -21.75
CA PRO A 347 -15.74 -2.51 -20.84
C PRO A 347 -17.22 -2.64 -21.23
N LYS A 348 -18.15 -2.91 -20.31
CA LYS A 348 -19.59 -2.93 -20.64
C LYS A 348 -20.19 -1.53 -20.79
N ILE A 349 -20.05 -0.69 -19.78
CA ILE A 349 -20.58 0.68 -19.76
C ILE A 349 -19.46 1.64 -19.42
N LEU A 350 -19.13 2.55 -20.35
CA LEU A 350 -18.11 3.59 -20.17
C LEU A 350 -18.72 4.99 -20.36
N GLN A 351 -18.66 5.79 -19.31
CA GLN A 351 -19.11 7.18 -19.31
C GLN A 351 -17.93 8.12 -19.06
N ILE A 352 -17.77 9.14 -19.89
CA ILE A 352 -16.72 10.16 -19.79
C ILE A 352 -17.39 11.53 -19.88
N LEU A 353 -17.48 12.23 -18.75
CA LEU A 353 -18.24 13.46 -18.58
C LEU A 353 -17.32 14.60 -18.18
N ASP A 354 -17.37 15.72 -18.91
CA ASP A 354 -16.64 16.95 -18.58
C ASP A 354 -15.13 16.76 -18.39
N CYS A 355 -14.52 15.82 -19.13
CA CYS A 355 -13.10 15.50 -19.03
C CYS A 355 -12.24 16.29 -20.04
N LEU A 356 -10.93 16.32 -19.81
CA LEU A 356 -9.96 16.91 -20.73
C LEU A 356 -8.86 15.91 -21.07
N TYR A 357 -8.69 15.60 -22.35
CA TYR A 357 -7.53 14.88 -22.86
C TYR A 357 -6.66 15.86 -23.65
N GLN A 358 -5.44 16.11 -23.18
CA GLN A 358 -4.54 17.09 -23.79
C GLN A 358 -3.14 16.54 -24.01
N GLU A 359 -2.63 16.68 -25.23
CA GLU A 359 -1.22 16.41 -25.58
C GLU A 359 -0.74 14.99 -25.24
N ASN A 360 -1.63 14.00 -25.23
CA ASN A 360 -1.25 12.60 -25.01
C ASN A 360 -0.63 12.00 -26.29
N GLU A 361 0.35 11.11 -26.15
CA GLU A 361 1.19 10.62 -27.26
C GLU A 361 1.25 9.10 -27.36
N THR A 362 1.20 8.59 -28.59
CA THR A 362 1.49 7.18 -28.91
C THR A 362 2.06 7.07 -30.33
N PRO A 363 2.93 6.10 -30.64
CA PRO A 363 3.25 5.80 -32.04
C PRO A 363 2.15 5.03 -32.78
N LEU A 364 1.12 4.49 -32.12
CA LEU A 364 0.08 3.68 -32.76
C LEU A 364 -1.30 4.35 -32.77
N GLU A 365 -2.25 3.83 -31.99
CA GLU A 365 -3.69 4.10 -32.10
C GLU A 365 -4.25 4.78 -30.85
N GLY A 366 -5.16 5.76 -31.06
CA GLY A 366 -5.93 6.40 -30.00
C GLY A 366 -5.03 7.16 -29.03
N SER A 367 -4.49 8.31 -29.44
CA SER A 367 -3.55 9.07 -28.60
C SER A 367 -4.12 9.39 -27.21
N SER A 368 -5.43 9.52 -27.09
CA SER A 368 -6.13 9.72 -25.83
C SER A 368 -6.82 8.47 -25.32
N LEU A 369 -7.70 7.85 -26.12
CA LEU A 369 -8.53 6.73 -25.69
C LEU A 369 -8.49 5.59 -26.70
N ASN A 370 -8.29 4.37 -26.22
CA ASN A 370 -8.37 3.15 -27.04
C ASN A 370 -9.28 2.12 -26.36
N ILE A 371 -10.35 1.73 -27.03
CA ILE A 371 -11.31 0.75 -26.51
C ILE A 371 -11.28 -0.48 -27.41
N LYS A 372 -10.95 -1.65 -26.85
CA LYS A 372 -10.88 -2.92 -27.58
C LYS A 372 -12.01 -3.84 -27.15
N GLN A 373 -12.90 -4.17 -28.10
CA GLN A 373 -14.00 -5.14 -28.01
C GLN A 373 -15.07 -4.85 -26.96
N SER A 374 -16.28 -5.34 -27.28
CA SER A 374 -17.46 -5.53 -26.42
C SER A 374 -17.76 -4.40 -25.44
N LEU A 375 -18.68 -3.50 -25.84
CA LEU A 375 -19.43 -2.64 -24.94
C LEU A 375 -20.93 -2.78 -25.18
N ASP A 376 -21.69 -2.53 -24.12
CA ASP A 376 -23.12 -2.28 -24.16
C ASP A 376 -23.39 -0.78 -24.41
N GLU A 377 -22.64 0.12 -23.77
CA GLU A 377 -22.85 1.58 -23.85
C GLU A 377 -21.54 2.40 -23.73
N ILE A 378 -21.41 3.42 -24.58
CA ILE A 378 -20.43 4.52 -24.43
C ILE A 378 -21.17 5.85 -24.41
N LEU A 379 -20.92 6.68 -23.40
CA LEU A 379 -21.35 8.07 -23.35
C LEU A 379 -20.13 8.99 -23.17
N ILE A 380 -19.94 9.93 -24.09
CA ILE A 380 -18.92 10.98 -23.97
C ILE A 380 -19.59 12.33 -24.10
N LEU A 381 -19.65 13.09 -23.01
CA LEU A 381 -20.34 14.39 -22.96
C LEU A 381 -19.43 15.45 -22.34
N GLY A 382 -19.48 16.70 -22.84
CA GLY A 382 -18.72 17.82 -22.28
C GLY A 382 -17.19 17.66 -22.32
N THR A 383 -16.69 16.62 -22.99
CA THR A 383 -15.27 16.24 -22.95
C THR A 383 -14.48 16.87 -24.10
N VAL A 384 -13.29 17.38 -23.80
CA VAL A 384 -12.41 18.04 -24.77
C VAL A 384 -11.21 17.16 -25.09
N PHE A 385 -10.92 16.96 -26.37
CA PHE A 385 -9.69 16.35 -26.87
C PHE A 385 -8.86 17.41 -27.60
N LYS A 386 -7.67 17.73 -27.08
CA LYS A 386 -6.85 18.84 -27.57
C LYS A 386 -5.38 18.47 -27.67
N GLY A 387 -4.86 18.42 -28.88
CA GLY A 387 -3.44 18.12 -29.10
C GLY A 387 -3.10 16.69 -28.71
N GLY A 388 -2.13 16.11 -29.41
CA GLY A 388 -1.79 14.71 -29.25
C GLY A 388 -1.20 14.19 -30.55
N TYR A 389 -0.29 13.24 -30.43
CA TYR A 389 0.48 12.74 -31.56
C TYR A 389 0.23 11.24 -31.74
N ASN A 390 -0.10 10.83 -32.97
CA ASN A 390 -0.14 9.44 -33.40
C ASN A 390 0.40 9.28 -34.83
N LEU A 391 1.17 8.21 -35.07
CA LEU A 391 1.90 7.99 -36.33
C LEU A 391 1.15 7.11 -37.35
N LYS A 392 0.17 6.29 -36.91
CA LYS A 392 -0.42 5.26 -37.78
C LYS A 392 -1.93 5.41 -38.03
N LEU A 393 -2.80 5.34 -37.02
CA LEU A 393 -4.27 5.35 -37.19
C LEU A 393 -4.99 5.87 -35.91
N GLY A 394 -6.28 6.26 -36.02
CA GLY A 394 -7.20 6.36 -34.86
C GLY A 394 -7.32 7.69 -34.11
N GLY A 395 -6.83 8.82 -34.65
CA GLY A 395 -6.99 10.16 -34.05
C GLY A 395 -6.81 10.21 -32.51
N PHE A 396 -7.71 10.93 -31.83
CA PHE A 396 -7.76 10.94 -30.36
C PHE A 396 -8.38 9.67 -29.76
N ILE A 397 -9.38 9.09 -30.43
CA ILE A 397 -10.17 7.95 -29.96
C ILE A 397 -10.11 6.83 -30.99
N CYS A 398 -9.68 5.65 -30.55
CA CYS A 398 -9.73 4.42 -31.34
C CYS A 398 -10.75 3.45 -30.74
N LEU A 399 -11.67 2.97 -31.58
CA LEU A 399 -12.64 1.93 -31.24
C LEU A 399 -12.31 0.68 -32.06
N GLY A 400 -11.88 -0.39 -31.40
CA GLY A 400 -11.67 -1.70 -32.03
C GLY A 400 -12.99 -2.35 -32.45
N LEU A 401 -12.92 -3.33 -33.36
CA LEU A 401 -14.05 -4.05 -33.98
C LEU A 401 -15.29 -4.14 -33.07
N LEU A 402 -16.28 -3.32 -33.39
CA LEU A 402 -17.60 -3.31 -32.76
C LEU A 402 -18.44 -4.35 -33.50
N GLU A 403 -18.64 -5.54 -32.93
CA GLU A 403 -19.43 -6.61 -33.58
C GLU A 403 -20.93 -6.31 -33.64
N ASN A 404 -21.40 -5.30 -32.89
CA ASN A 404 -22.82 -4.90 -32.83
C ASN A 404 -23.02 -3.45 -33.29
N SER A 405 -24.15 -3.18 -33.92
CA SER A 405 -24.61 -1.84 -34.32
C SER A 405 -24.73 -0.93 -33.10
N PHE A 406 -23.88 0.10 -33.02
CA PHE A 406 -23.94 1.11 -31.96
C PHE A 406 -25.03 2.15 -32.23
N ASP A 407 -25.87 2.42 -31.22
CA ASP A 407 -26.61 3.68 -31.14
C ASP A 407 -25.69 4.73 -30.52
N TRP A 408 -25.21 5.65 -31.35
CA TRP A 408 -24.52 6.85 -30.87
C TRP A 408 -25.58 7.82 -30.33
N LYS A 409 -25.51 8.20 -29.06
CA LYS A 409 -26.33 9.26 -28.46
C LYS A 409 -25.50 10.43 -28.00
#